data_AF-A0A3D9YY85-F1
#
_entry.id   AF-A0A3D9YY85-F1
#
_cell.length_a   1.000
_cell.length_b   1.000
_cell.length_c   1.000
_cell.angle_alpha   90.00
_cell.angle_beta   90.00
_cell.angle_gamma   90.00
#
_symmetry.space_group_name_H-M   'P 1'
#
loop_
_entity.id
_entity.type
_entity.pdbx_description
1 polymer ?
#
loop_
_entity_poly.entity_id
_entity_poly.type
_entity_poly.pdbx_seq_one_letter_code
_entity_poly.pdbx_strand_id
1 'polypeptide(L)'
;MATESDRSPTINNQNRIKQIIDHLLDPEDDTHPFIAAFHLHEFKAWACFPDRRGRVAVDAGRSATIAYLEQIEREYSKKRNILRGQKDSAQRVISLLKLDVFEELFDLGVQPNGGWKALLNCQRPDALREAAKERLIQAQTAADLIELRIRCLIHHPEHAKLANLMHAYVLRWYARSLPLLSPATIRKHWRQNKQSAVFIYAARSVGFELIPRDASAADFVESSVTDSQNVSHLQTFFGVSAYVAEQFDDEFAWIRRCFPDETSLGRIQPKILPLSGEELLVLQAVKLHDLDLAFKEGGHRPPILEIGATR
;
A
#
# COMPACT_ATOMS: atom_id res chain seq x y z
N MET A 1 -11.19 29.99 -18.31
CA MET A 1 -11.37 28.54 -18.08
C MET A 1 -10.13 28.05 -17.37
N ALA A 2 -10.21 27.83 -16.06
CA ALA A 2 -9.08 27.32 -15.29
C ALA A 2 -8.89 25.84 -15.67
N THR A 3 -7.71 25.52 -16.20
CA THR A 3 -7.28 24.15 -16.45
C THR A 3 -7.27 23.38 -15.14
N GLU A 4 -7.94 22.24 -15.08
CA GLU A 4 -8.04 21.35 -13.90
C GLU A 4 -6.70 20.79 -13.40
N SER A 5 -5.56 21.22 -13.94
CA SER A 5 -4.23 20.69 -13.60
C SER A 5 -3.65 21.19 -12.28
N ASP A 6 -4.37 22.06 -11.54
CA ASP A 6 -3.88 22.68 -10.29
C ASP A 6 -4.52 22.10 -9.01
N ARG A 7 -5.32 21.03 -9.10
CA ARG A 7 -5.67 20.26 -7.90
C ARG A 7 -4.40 19.61 -7.35
N SER A 8 -4.06 19.91 -6.09
CA SER A 8 -2.91 19.33 -5.40
C SER A 8 -2.83 17.81 -5.69
N PRO A 9 -1.70 17.29 -6.20
CA PRO A 9 -1.55 15.89 -6.61
C PRO A 9 -1.98 14.88 -5.54
N THR A 10 -1.94 15.29 -4.27
CA THR A 10 -2.40 14.53 -3.11
C THR A 10 -3.91 14.27 -3.10
N ILE A 11 -4.73 15.26 -3.48
CA ILE A 11 -6.21 15.12 -3.50
C ILE A 11 -6.65 14.15 -4.60
N ASN A 12 -5.96 14.17 -5.74
CA ASN A 12 -6.27 13.26 -6.85
C ASN A 12 -5.97 11.80 -6.45
N ASN A 13 -4.86 11.56 -5.76
CA ASN A 13 -4.52 10.22 -5.28
C ASN A 13 -5.53 9.69 -4.24
N GLN A 14 -6.01 10.53 -3.32
CA GLN A 14 -7.00 10.10 -2.31
C GLN A 14 -8.32 9.63 -2.94
N ASN A 15 -8.82 10.40 -3.91
CA ASN A 15 -10.02 10.02 -4.65
C ASN A 15 -9.79 8.74 -5.46
N ARG A 16 -8.61 8.59 -6.08
CA ARG A 16 -8.25 7.37 -6.82
C ARG A 16 -8.21 6.15 -5.91
N ILE A 17 -7.60 6.26 -4.73
CA ILE A 17 -7.55 5.14 -3.76
C ILE A 17 -8.95 4.80 -3.25
N LYS A 18 -9.80 5.80 -2.99
CA LYS A 18 -11.20 5.55 -2.65
C LYS A 18 -11.91 4.78 -3.77
N GLN A 19 -11.82 5.24 -5.02
CA GLN A 19 -12.44 4.57 -6.17
C GLN A 19 -11.96 3.13 -6.31
N ILE A 20 -10.65 2.89 -6.15
CA ILE A 20 -10.09 1.53 -6.18
C ILE A 20 -10.68 0.67 -5.05
N ILE A 21 -10.77 1.19 -3.82
CA ILE A 21 -11.32 0.45 -2.68
C ILE A 21 -12.79 0.14 -2.89
N ASP A 22 -13.60 1.13 -3.29
CA ASP A 22 -15.02 0.96 -3.57
C ASP A 22 -15.23 -0.14 -4.62
N HIS A 23 -14.44 -0.10 -5.70
CA HIS A 23 -14.49 -1.08 -6.78
C HIS A 23 -14.05 -2.49 -6.36
N LEU A 24 -12.99 -2.61 -5.56
CA LEU A 24 -12.51 -3.91 -5.07
C LEU A 24 -13.42 -4.55 -4.02
N LEU A 25 -14.29 -3.77 -3.39
CA LEU A 25 -15.18 -4.22 -2.33
C LEU A 25 -16.62 -4.43 -2.79
N ASP A 26 -16.99 -4.02 -4.00
CA ASP A 26 -18.32 -4.22 -4.56
C ASP A 26 -18.44 -5.61 -5.22
N PRO A 27 -19.14 -6.57 -4.59
CA PRO A 27 -19.32 -7.90 -5.16
C PRO A 27 -20.40 -7.95 -6.25
N GLU A 28 -21.21 -6.89 -6.40
CA GLU A 28 -22.27 -6.77 -7.41
C GLU A 28 -21.79 -5.99 -8.64
N ASP A 29 -20.61 -5.40 -8.60
CA ASP A 29 -19.98 -4.79 -9.76
C ASP A 29 -19.65 -5.90 -10.78
N ASP A 30 -20.43 -5.93 -11.87
CA ASP A 30 -20.29 -6.84 -13.02
C ASP A 30 -18.98 -6.60 -13.80
N THR A 31 -17.98 -6.01 -13.15
CA THR A 31 -16.73 -5.66 -13.80
C THR A 31 -15.95 -6.88 -14.18
N HIS A 32 -15.34 -6.78 -15.36
CA HIS A 32 -14.52 -7.85 -15.86
C HIS A 32 -13.36 -8.11 -14.87
N PRO A 33 -13.00 -9.37 -14.56
CA PRO A 33 -11.98 -9.70 -13.55
C PRO A 33 -10.62 -9.02 -13.75
N PHE A 34 -10.29 -8.65 -14.98
CA PHE A 34 -9.07 -7.90 -15.32
C PHE A 34 -9.08 -6.46 -14.81
N ILE A 35 -10.25 -5.82 -14.72
CA ILE A 35 -10.39 -4.45 -14.21
C ILE A 35 -10.15 -4.44 -12.70
N ALA A 36 -10.79 -5.35 -11.95
CA ALA A 36 -10.51 -5.55 -10.54
C ALA A 36 -9.02 -5.89 -10.30
N ALA A 37 -8.45 -6.79 -11.11
CA ALA A 37 -7.02 -7.16 -11.01
C ALA A 37 -6.08 -5.98 -11.32
N PHE A 38 -6.45 -5.12 -12.28
CA PHE A 38 -5.73 -3.88 -12.59
C PHE A 38 -5.73 -2.93 -11.39
N HIS A 39 -6.90 -2.66 -10.80
CA HIS A 39 -7.03 -1.77 -9.65
C HIS A 39 -6.29 -2.29 -8.41
N LEU A 40 -6.36 -3.61 -8.15
CA LEU A 40 -5.60 -4.24 -7.09
C LEU A 40 -4.09 -4.04 -7.28
N HIS A 41 -3.61 -4.22 -8.52
CA HIS A 41 -2.20 -4.05 -8.84
C HIS A 41 -1.72 -2.60 -8.69
N GLU A 42 -2.51 -1.64 -9.14
CA GLU A 42 -2.28 -0.20 -8.96
C GLU A 42 -2.23 0.16 -7.46
N PHE A 43 -3.17 -0.35 -6.67
CA PHE A 43 -3.21 -0.14 -5.23
C PHE A 43 -1.97 -0.70 -4.52
N LYS A 44 -1.57 -1.93 -4.83
CA LYS A 44 -0.37 -2.57 -4.28
C LYS A 44 0.87 -1.71 -4.55
N ALA A 45 1.03 -1.22 -5.78
CA ALA A 45 2.15 -0.37 -6.16
C ALA A 45 2.11 1.00 -5.44
N TRP A 46 0.94 1.62 -5.35
CA TRP A 46 0.78 2.87 -4.60
C TRP A 46 1.11 2.69 -3.11
N ALA A 47 0.65 1.60 -2.48
CA ALA A 47 0.88 1.33 -1.07
C ALA A 47 2.39 1.19 -0.75
N CYS A 48 3.17 0.64 -1.67
CA CYS A 48 4.63 0.62 -1.55
C CYS A 48 5.26 2.02 -1.77
N PHE A 49 4.72 2.84 -2.67
CA PHE A 49 5.34 4.12 -3.09
C PHE A 49 4.41 5.33 -2.96
N PRO A 50 3.84 5.60 -1.78
CA PRO A 50 2.83 6.65 -1.66
C PRO A 50 3.43 8.05 -1.88
N ASP A 51 4.72 8.24 -1.61
CA ASP A 51 5.45 9.51 -1.79
C ASP A 51 5.80 9.85 -3.25
N ARG A 52 5.54 8.94 -4.20
CA ARG A 52 5.89 9.11 -5.62
C ARG A 52 4.76 9.71 -6.48
N ARG A 53 3.81 10.41 -5.85
CA ARG A 53 2.69 11.10 -6.52
C ARG A 53 1.93 10.20 -7.52
N GLY A 54 1.77 8.92 -7.20
CA GLY A 54 1.04 7.97 -8.05
C GLY A 54 1.78 7.50 -9.32
N ARG A 55 2.94 8.07 -9.68
CA ARG A 55 3.65 7.69 -10.91
C ARG A 55 3.96 6.19 -10.98
N VAL A 56 4.43 5.63 -9.87
CA VAL A 56 4.77 4.20 -9.78
C VAL A 56 3.53 3.32 -9.90
N ALA A 57 2.40 3.76 -9.34
CA ALA A 57 1.13 3.06 -9.46
C ALA A 57 0.61 3.06 -10.91
N VAL A 58 0.75 4.20 -11.60
CA VAL A 58 0.42 4.33 -13.04
C VAL A 58 1.30 3.42 -13.90
N ASP A 59 2.61 3.38 -13.65
CA ASP A 59 3.52 2.49 -14.39
C ASP A 59 3.18 1.02 -14.13
N ALA A 60 2.85 0.65 -12.89
CA ALA A 60 2.39 -0.69 -12.54
C ALA A 60 1.09 -1.07 -13.25
N GLY A 61 0.10 -0.18 -13.23
CA GLY A 61 -1.18 -0.37 -13.92
C GLY A 61 -0.99 -0.57 -15.42
N ARG A 62 -0.11 0.20 -16.07
CA ARG A 62 0.24 0.02 -17.48
C ARG A 62 0.83 -1.34 -17.77
N SER A 63 1.83 -1.76 -16.99
CA SER A 63 2.45 -3.08 -17.17
C SER A 63 1.44 -4.21 -17.02
N ALA A 64 0.57 -4.12 -16.02
CA ALA A 64 -0.53 -5.08 -15.83
C ALA A 64 -1.50 -5.08 -17.02
N THR A 65 -1.87 -3.89 -17.50
CA THR A 65 -2.78 -3.73 -18.65
C THR A 65 -2.24 -4.41 -19.90
N ILE A 66 -0.95 -4.25 -20.22
CA ILE A 66 -0.34 -4.93 -21.37
C ILE A 66 -0.50 -6.45 -21.23
N ALA A 67 -0.19 -7.01 -20.07
CA ALA A 67 -0.31 -8.44 -19.83
C ALA A 67 -1.76 -8.94 -19.98
N TYR A 68 -2.74 -8.18 -19.51
CA TYR A 68 -4.16 -8.51 -19.67
C TYR A 68 -4.63 -8.41 -21.12
N LEU A 69 -4.26 -7.34 -21.85
CA LEU A 69 -4.59 -7.18 -23.26
C LEU A 69 -3.97 -8.30 -24.11
N GLU A 70 -2.72 -8.69 -23.83
CA GLU A 70 -2.07 -9.84 -24.47
C GLU A 70 -2.82 -11.15 -24.20
N GLN A 71 -3.29 -11.37 -22.97
CA GLN A 71 -4.07 -12.55 -22.64
C GLN A 71 -5.40 -12.58 -23.41
N ILE A 72 -6.14 -11.46 -23.44
CA ILE A 72 -7.39 -11.34 -24.21
C ILE A 72 -7.12 -11.60 -25.70
N GLU A 73 -6.05 -11.06 -26.27
CA GLU A 73 -5.67 -11.29 -27.66
C GLU A 73 -5.39 -12.78 -27.94
N ARG A 74 -4.66 -13.46 -27.04
CA ARG A 74 -4.35 -14.89 -27.15
C ARG A 74 -5.63 -15.72 -27.12
N GLU A 75 -6.55 -15.43 -26.21
CA GLU A 75 -7.84 -16.13 -26.09
C GLU A 75 -8.74 -15.89 -27.30
N TYR A 76 -8.82 -14.64 -27.76
CA TYR A 76 -9.59 -14.29 -28.96
C TYR A 76 -9.07 -15.02 -30.21
N SER A 77 -7.74 -15.08 -30.36
CA SER A 77 -7.09 -15.76 -31.50
C SER A 77 -7.35 -17.27 -31.49
N LYS A 78 -7.33 -17.91 -30.30
CA LYS A 78 -7.69 -19.33 -30.12
C LYS A 78 -9.15 -19.60 -30.51
N LYS A 79 -10.09 -18.77 -30.03
CA LYS A 79 -11.54 -18.97 -30.26
C LYS A 79 -11.93 -18.88 -31.73
N ARG A 80 -11.29 -18.01 -32.52
CA ARG A 80 -11.64 -17.84 -33.94
C ARG A 80 -10.87 -18.75 -34.90
N ASN A 81 -10.05 -19.70 -34.41
CA ASN A 81 -9.14 -20.50 -35.25
C ASN A 81 -8.27 -19.62 -36.18
N ILE A 82 -7.99 -18.37 -35.79
CA ILE A 82 -7.10 -17.47 -36.55
C ILE A 82 -5.66 -17.81 -36.12
N LEU A 83 -5.30 -19.07 -36.30
CA LEU A 83 -3.92 -19.53 -36.28
C LEU A 83 -3.60 -19.86 -37.73
N ARG A 84 -2.71 -19.04 -38.32
CA ARG A 84 -2.14 -19.11 -39.67
C ARG A 84 -2.92 -18.34 -40.75
N GLY A 85 -2.74 -17.02 -40.83
CA GLY A 85 -2.81 -16.36 -42.15
C GLY A 85 -3.23 -14.90 -42.22
N GLN A 86 -3.97 -14.35 -41.25
CA GLN A 86 -4.35 -12.93 -41.32
C GLN A 86 -3.17 -12.03 -40.91
N LYS A 87 -2.54 -11.45 -41.92
CA LYS A 87 -1.35 -10.58 -41.82
C LYS A 87 -1.64 -9.12 -41.44
N ASP A 88 -2.90 -8.71 -41.29
CA ASP A 88 -3.23 -7.32 -40.96
C ASP A 88 -3.44 -7.12 -39.46
N SER A 89 -2.37 -6.72 -38.80
CA SER A 89 -2.35 -6.33 -37.37
C SER A 89 -3.41 -5.26 -37.04
N ALA A 90 -3.69 -4.33 -37.97
CA ALA A 90 -4.64 -3.24 -37.76
C ALA A 90 -6.10 -3.70 -37.66
N GLN A 91 -6.57 -4.59 -38.57
CA GLN A 91 -7.95 -5.11 -38.53
C GLN A 91 -8.19 -5.97 -37.30
N ARG A 92 -7.16 -6.69 -36.84
CA ARG A 92 -7.20 -7.47 -35.59
C ARG A 92 -7.38 -6.54 -34.38
N VAL A 93 -6.60 -5.47 -34.28
CA VAL A 93 -6.73 -4.47 -33.21
C VAL A 93 -8.11 -3.80 -33.24
N ILE A 94 -8.61 -3.41 -34.43
CA ILE A 94 -9.97 -2.85 -34.56
C ILE A 94 -11.04 -3.82 -34.08
N SER A 95 -10.85 -5.13 -34.30
CA SER A 95 -11.80 -6.15 -33.83
C SER A 95 -11.71 -6.37 -32.31
N LEU A 96 -10.51 -6.29 -31.74
CA LEU A 96 -10.29 -6.40 -30.29
C LEU A 96 -10.85 -5.18 -29.55
N LEU A 97 -10.71 -3.98 -30.09
CA LEU A 97 -11.30 -2.75 -29.54
C LEU A 97 -12.83 -2.75 -29.52
N LYS A 98 -13.48 -3.71 -30.19
CA LYS A 98 -14.94 -3.92 -30.06
C LYS A 98 -15.33 -4.80 -28.88
N LEU A 99 -14.36 -5.31 -28.13
CA LEU A 99 -14.61 -6.04 -26.88
C LEU A 99 -14.58 -5.00 -25.75
N ASP A 100 -15.71 -4.85 -25.04
CA ASP A 100 -15.88 -3.83 -24.00
C ASP A 100 -14.73 -3.85 -22.98
N VAL A 101 -14.34 -5.04 -22.49
CA VAL A 101 -13.19 -5.20 -21.58
C VAL A 101 -11.86 -4.73 -22.15
N PHE A 102 -11.64 -4.91 -23.46
CA PHE A 102 -10.37 -4.53 -24.10
C PHE A 102 -10.29 -3.02 -24.24
N GLU A 103 -11.39 -2.38 -24.65
CA GLU A 103 -11.52 -0.92 -24.72
C GLU A 103 -11.35 -0.31 -23.33
N GLU A 104 -12.04 -0.84 -22.32
CA GLU A 104 -11.97 -0.33 -20.95
C GLU A 104 -10.56 -0.45 -20.36
N LEU A 105 -9.89 -1.60 -20.49
CA LEU A 105 -8.49 -1.76 -20.07
C LEU A 105 -7.56 -0.78 -20.79
N PHE A 106 -7.78 -0.57 -22.10
CA PHE A 106 -6.99 0.37 -22.88
C PHE A 106 -7.17 1.80 -22.37
N ASP A 107 -8.41 2.20 -22.09
CA ASP A 107 -8.75 3.53 -21.57
C ASP A 107 -8.27 3.76 -20.13
N LEU A 108 -8.25 2.72 -19.31
CA LEU A 108 -7.73 2.81 -17.94
C LEU A 108 -6.19 2.88 -17.91
N GLY A 109 -5.53 1.95 -18.59
CA GLY A 109 -4.09 1.76 -18.46
C GLY A 109 -3.26 2.52 -19.48
N VAL A 110 -3.70 2.59 -20.74
CA VAL A 110 -2.87 3.01 -21.87
C VAL A 110 -3.17 4.46 -22.30
N GLN A 111 -4.44 4.80 -22.49
CA GLN A 111 -4.87 6.09 -23.04
C GLN A 111 -4.45 7.33 -22.21
N PRO A 112 -4.61 7.39 -20.87
CA PRO A 112 -4.63 8.66 -20.12
C PRO A 112 -3.31 9.45 -20.08
N ASN A 113 -2.23 8.94 -20.67
CA ASN A 113 -0.89 9.49 -20.49
C ASN A 113 0.02 9.36 -21.74
N GLY A 114 -0.55 9.42 -22.93
CA GLY A 114 0.21 9.38 -24.18
C GLY A 114 0.21 8.02 -24.88
N GLY A 115 -0.75 7.16 -24.55
CA GLY A 115 -1.00 5.90 -25.26
C GLY A 115 0.17 4.94 -25.21
N TRP A 116 0.32 4.15 -26.28
CA TRP A 116 1.40 3.16 -26.43
C TRP A 116 2.81 3.75 -26.25
N LYS A 117 3.02 5.03 -26.59
CA LYS A 117 4.34 5.68 -26.45
C LYS A 117 4.76 5.79 -24.98
N ALA A 118 3.81 5.92 -24.06
CA ALA A 118 4.08 5.99 -22.64
C ALA A 118 4.73 4.69 -22.10
N LEU A 119 4.46 3.55 -22.74
CA LEU A 119 5.02 2.26 -22.36
C LEU A 119 6.54 2.21 -22.49
N LEU A 120 7.10 2.91 -23.48
CA LEU A 120 8.56 2.97 -23.68
C LEU A 120 9.29 3.62 -22.49
N ASN A 121 8.58 4.43 -21.71
CA ASN A 121 9.12 5.14 -20.54
C ASN A 121 8.66 4.54 -19.21
N CYS A 122 7.88 3.44 -19.25
CA CYS A 122 7.43 2.78 -18.03
C CYS A 122 8.61 2.05 -17.37
N GLN A 123 8.60 2.03 -16.05
CA GLN A 123 9.50 1.18 -15.30
C GLN A 123 9.29 -0.28 -15.68
N ARG A 124 10.38 -1.05 -15.77
CA ARG A 124 10.28 -2.48 -16.06
C ARG A 124 9.57 -3.21 -14.90
N PRO A 125 8.71 -4.20 -15.17
CA PRO A 125 7.95 -4.91 -14.13
C PRO A 125 8.81 -5.57 -13.05
N ASP A 126 9.91 -6.21 -13.45
CA ASP A 126 10.90 -6.83 -12.56
C ASP A 126 11.56 -5.79 -11.64
N ALA A 127 12.01 -4.67 -12.21
CA ALA A 127 12.63 -3.58 -11.48
C ALA A 127 11.65 -2.91 -10.51
N LEU A 128 10.37 -2.84 -10.87
CA LEU A 128 9.32 -2.37 -9.96
C LEU A 128 9.15 -3.30 -8.77
N ARG A 129 9.09 -4.61 -9.00
CA ARG A 129 8.93 -5.62 -7.93
C ARG A 129 10.11 -5.59 -6.96
N GLU A 130 11.35 -5.53 -7.46
CA GLU A 130 12.52 -5.45 -6.60
C GLU A 130 12.56 -4.15 -5.79
N ALA A 131 12.26 -3.01 -6.42
CA ALA A 131 12.13 -1.75 -5.70
C ALA A 131 11.03 -1.83 -4.62
N ALA A 132 9.91 -2.50 -4.89
CA ALA A 132 8.81 -2.67 -3.94
C ALA A 132 9.23 -3.53 -2.74
N LYS A 133 10.01 -4.60 -2.96
CA LYS A 133 10.58 -5.42 -1.87
C LYS A 133 11.48 -4.58 -0.96
N GLU A 134 12.43 -3.85 -1.52
CA GLU A 134 13.32 -2.96 -0.75
C GLU A 134 12.53 -1.91 0.02
N ARG A 135 11.51 -1.35 -0.62
CA ARG A 135 10.65 -0.34 -0.03
C ARG A 135 9.83 -0.88 1.13
N LEU A 136 9.30 -2.10 1.01
CA LEU A 136 8.51 -2.73 2.05
C LEU A 136 9.34 -3.05 3.29
N ILE A 137 10.62 -3.41 3.13
CA ILE A 137 11.57 -3.55 4.26
C ILE A 137 11.66 -2.24 5.05
N GLN A 138 11.78 -1.10 4.36
CA GLN A 138 11.80 0.21 5.02
C GLN A 138 10.45 0.56 5.67
N ALA A 139 9.36 0.11 5.05
CA ALA A 139 8.00 0.35 5.49
C ALA A 139 7.63 -0.44 6.77
N GLN A 140 8.39 -1.49 7.11
CA GLN A 140 8.25 -2.20 8.39
C GLN A 140 8.37 -1.24 9.58
N THR A 141 9.24 -0.22 9.48
CA THR A 141 9.36 0.83 10.49
C THR A 141 8.04 1.58 10.72
N ALA A 142 7.30 1.88 9.64
CA ALA A 142 5.99 2.52 9.75
C ALA A 142 4.94 1.58 10.36
N ALA A 143 4.97 0.30 10.02
CA ALA A 143 4.06 -0.69 10.62
C ALA A 143 4.32 -0.85 12.14
N ASP A 144 5.58 -0.92 12.56
CA ASP A 144 5.95 -1.01 13.99
C ASP A 144 5.47 0.21 14.79
N LEU A 145 5.51 1.39 14.17
CA LEU A 145 5.02 2.64 14.76
C LEU A 145 3.50 2.61 14.96
N ILE A 146 2.76 2.19 13.92
CA ILE A 146 1.31 2.02 13.99
C ILE A 146 0.95 0.99 15.07
N GLU A 147 1.65 -0.14 15.11
CA GLU A 147 1.40 -1.18 16.10
C GLU A 147 1.59 -0.67 17.53
N LEU A 148 2.70 0.01 17.83
CA LEU A 148 2.92 0.56 19.17
C LEU A 148 1.80 1.53 19.56
N ARG A 149 1.40 2.40 18.62
CA ARG A 149 0.35 3.38 18.86
C ARG A 149 -0.99 2.75 19.14
N ILE A 150 -1.39 1.76 18.35
CA ILE A 150 -2.64 1.05 18.59
C ILE A 150 -2.58 0.26 19.91
N ARG A 151 -1.44 -0.37 20.25
CA ARG A 151 -1.25 -1.03 21.55
C ARG A 151 -1.54 -0.08 22.71
N CYS A 152 -1.00 1.14 22.67
CA CYS A 152 -1.28 2.14 23.69
C CYS A 152 -2.74 2.60 23.65
N LEU A 153 -3.30 2.92 22.47
CA LEU A 153 -4.67 3.40 22.37
C LEU A 153 -5.70 2.39 22.90
N ILE A 154 -5.48 1.10 22.65
CA ILE A 154 -6.42 0.04 23.05
C ILE A 154 -6.23 -0.38 24.50
N HIS A 155 -4.99 -0.63 24.94
CA HIS A 155 -4.73 -1.26 26.24
C HIS A 155 -4.33 -0.28 27.34
N HIS A 156 -3.86 0.92 26.96
CA HIS A 156 -3.31 1.93 27.87
C HIS A 156 -3.69 3.36 27.42
N PRO A 157 -4.98 3.69 27.30
CA PRO A 157 -5.44 4.96 26.73
C PRO A 157 -4.88 6.19 27.49
N GLU A 158 -4.61 6.06 28.78
CA GLU A 158 -3.93 7.06 29.61
C GLU A 158 -2.51 7.41 29.11
N HIS A 159 -1.88 6.51 28.37
CA HIS A 159 -0.54 6.64 27.81
C HIS A 159 -0.55 6.84 26.28
N ALA A 160 -1.70 7.04 25.64
CA ALA A 160 -1.81 7.22 24.19
C ALA A 160 -0.88 8.33 23.64
N LYS A 161 -0.73 9.44 24.38
CA LYS A 161 0.16 10.55 23.99
C LYS A 161 1.65 10.20 23.98
N LEU A 162 2.04 9.17 24.73
CA LEU A 162 3.42 8.67 24.80
C LEU A 162 3.75 7.79 23.59
N ALA A 163 2.77 7.30 22.84
CA ALA A 163 2.99 6.48 21.66
C ALA A 163 3.43 7.32 20.44
N ASN A 164 4.63 7.88 20.48
CA ASN A 164 5.19 8.66 19.39
C ASN A 164 6.46 8.01 18.82
N LEU A 165 6.99 8.62 17.75
CA LEU A 165 8.16 8.13 17.02
C LEU A 165 9.37 7.89 17.93
N MET A 166 9.54 8.71 18.97
CA MET A 166 10.67 8.67 19.89
C MET A 166 10.57 7.48 20.85
N HIS A 167 9.38 7.24 21.40
CA HIS A 167 9.15 6.07 22.25
C HIS A 167 9.21 4.77 21.45
N ALA A 168 8.70 4.79 20.22
CA ALA A 168 8.87 3.67 19.31
C ALA A 168 10.34 3.38 19.02
N TYR A 169 11.15 4.43 18.78
CA TYR A 169 12.59 4.28 18.64
C TYR A 169 13.20 3.49 19.80
N VAL A 170 12.90 3.91 21.03
CA VAL A 170 13.44 3.30 22.24
C VAL A 170 12.96 1.85 22.40
N LEU A 171 11.66 1.61 22.30
CA LEU A 171 11.06 0.31 22.59
C LEU A 171 11.37 -0.76 21.54
N ARG A 172 11.43 -0.39 20.26
CA ARG A 172 11.59 -1.36 19.17
C ARG A 172 13.04 -1.54 18.73
N TRP A 173 13.84 -0.47 18.66
CA TRP A 173 15.16 -0.53 18.04
C TRP A 173 16.31 -0.32 19.01
N TYR A 174 16.13 0.46 20.07
CA TYR A 174 17.18 0.69 21.06
C TYR A 174 17.25 -0.45 22.10
N ALA A 175 16.14 -0.76 22.77
CA ALA A 175 16.11 -1.75 23.86
C ALA A 175 16.32 -3.20 23.40
N ARG A 176 16.07 -3.50 22.12
CA ARG A 176 16.07 -4.87 21.58
C ARG A 176 17.33 -5.28 20.80
N SER A 177 18.39 -4.46 20.81
CA SER A 177 19.69 -4.78 20.17
C SER A 177 19.60 -5.18 18.68
N LEU A 178 18.60 -4.67 17.96
CA LEU A 178 18.49 -4.81 16.50
C LEU A 178 19.55 -3.91 15.83
N PRO A 179 19.98 -4.17 14.57
CA PRO A 179 20.86 -3.25 13.85
C PRO A 179 20.28 -1.83 13.92
N LEU A 180 20.96 -0.97 14.68
CA LEU A 180 20.44 0.30 15.18
C LEU A 180 20.13 1.23 14.00
N LEU A 181 18.86 1.25 13.56
CA LEU A 181 18.39 2.32 12.68
C LEU A 181 18.55 3.63 13.42
N SER A 182 19.21 4.60 12.79
CA SER A 182 19.35 5.91 13.42
C SER A 182 17.97 6.57 13.58
N PRO A 183 17.79 7.39 14.63
CA PRO A 183 16.76 8.42 14.72
C PRO A 183 16.35 9.11 13.41
N ALA A 184 17.33 9.55 12.62
CA ALA A 184 17.11 10.25 11.36
C ALA A 184 16.57 9.30 10.29
N THR A 185 17.06 8.07 10.25
CA THR A 185 16.59 7.02 9.35
C THR A 185 15.12 6.69 9.62
N ILE A 186 14.73 6.52 10.89
CA ILE A 186 13.34 6.24 11.28
C ILE A 186 12.42 7.39 10.90
N ARG A 187 12.81 8.64 11.17
CA ARG A 187 12.07 9.84 10.71
C ARG A 187 11.90 9.86 9.19
N LYS A 188 12.95 9.54 8.44
CA LYS A 188 12.90 9.45 6.98
C LYS A 188 11.92 8.36 6.53
N HIS A 189 12.02 7.16 7.08
CA HIS A 189 11.14 6.04 6.75
C HIS A 189 9.67 6.36 7.06
N TRP A 190 9.41 6.97 8.22
CA TRP A 190 8.07 7.41 8.60
C TRP A 190 7.53 8.42 7.60
N ARG A 191 8.26 9.51 7.33
CA ARG A 191 7.82 10.56 6.39
C ARG A 191 7.49 9.99 5.00
N GLN A 192 8.29 9.02 4.56
CA GLN A 192 8.17 8.39 3.25
C GLN A 192 6.99 7.41 3.13
N ASN A 193 6.61 6.75 4.22
CA ASN A 193 5.58 5.71 4.20
C ASN A 193 4.31 6.08 4.98
N LYS A 194 4.28 7.22 5.68
CA LYS A 194 3.16 7.65 6.52
C LYS A 194 1.82 7.56 5.79
N GLN A 195 1.79 7.95 4.51
CA GLN A 195 0.57 7.94 3.71
C GLN A 195 -0.01 6.53 3.46
N SER A 196 0.79 5.48 3.48
CA SER A 196 0.31 4.10 3.33
C SER A 196 0.51 3.25 4.59
N ALA A 197 0.95 3.85 5.70
CA ALA A 197 1.34 3.14 6.92
C ALA A 197 0.21 2.25 7.47
N VAL A 198 -1.04 2.72 7.40
CA VAL A 198 -2.23 1.96 7.77
C VAL A 198 -2.34 0.67 6.95
N PHE A 199 -2.23 0.77 5.62
CA PHE A 199 -2.30 -0.38 4.72
C PHE A 199 -1.13 -1.34 4.92
N ILE A 200 0.09 -0.82 5.10
CA ILE A 200 1.28 -1.65 5.38
C ILE A 200 1.08 -2.43 6.68
N TYR A 201 0.60 -1.76 7.73
CA TYR A 201 0.33 -2.41 9.01
C TYR A 201 -0.77 -3.48 8.90
N ALA A 202 -1.88 -3.15 8.25
CA ALA A 202 -2.98 -4.09 8.03
C ALA A 202 -2.51 -5.32 7.26
N ALA A 203 -1.73 -5.11 6.20
CA ALA A 203 -1.19 -6.20 5.40
C ALA A 203 -0.32 -7.16 6.20
N ARG A 204 0.58 -6.61 7.05
CA ARG A 204 1.37 -7.43 7.97
C ARG A 204 0.50 -8.20 8.96
N SER A 205 -0.59 -7.59 9.42
CA SER A 205 -1.46 -8.17 10.46
C SER A 205 -2.32 -9.33 9.94
N VAL A 206 -2.74 -9.28 8.66
CA VAL A 206 -3.61 -10.30 8.06
C VAL A 206 -2.91 -11.20 7.04
N GLY A 207 -1.62 -10.97 6.77
CA GLY A 207 -0.87 -11.75 5.79
C GLY A 207 -1.15 -11.38 4.33
N PHE A 208 -1.57 -10.15 4.07
CA PHE A 208 -1.86 -9.68 2.71
C PHE A 208 -0.57 -9.32 1.95
N GLU A 209 -0.41 -9.83 0.72
CA GLU A 209 0.77 -9.53 -0.11
C GLU A 209 0.63 -8.16 -0.80
N LEU A 210 1.30 -7.15 -0.23
CA LEU A 210 1.34 -5.79 -0.81
C LEU A 210 2.32 -5.64 -1.97
N ILE A 211 3.28 -6.55 -2.13
CA ILE A 211 4.27 -6.44 -3.21
C ILE A 211 3.56 -6.68 -4.54
N PRO A 212 3.62 -5.75 -5.51
CA PRO A 212 3.09 -5.99 -6.84
C PRO A 212 3.79 -7.21 -7.47
N ARG A 213 3.00 -8.11 -8.07
CA ARG A 213 3.54 -9.24 -8.83
C ARG A 213 4.32 -8.73 -10.05
N ASP A 214 5.24 -9.53 -10.56
CA ASP A 214 5.95 -9.18 -11.78
C ASP A 214 5.00 -9.39 -12.98
N ALA A 215 4.63 -8.31 -13.68
CA ALA A 215 3.73 -8.37 -14.84
C ALA A 215 4.32 -9.14 -16.04
N SER A 216 5.62 -9.45 -16.04
CA SER A 216 6.26 -10.31 -17.04
C SER A 216 6.23 -11.79 -16.68
N ALA A 217 5.81 -12.16 -15.45
CA ALA A 217 5.72 -13.54 -15.03
C ALA A 217 4.60 -14.29 -15.76
N ALA A 218 4.84 -15.58 -16.06
CA ALA A 218 3.91 -16.40 -16.83
C ALA A 218 2.55 -16.61 -16.13
N ASP A 219 2.56 -16.67 -14.81
CA ASP A 219 1.39 -16.86 -13.94
C ASP A 219 0.75 -15.54 -13.49
N PHE A 220 1.27 -14.40 -13.97
CA PHE A 220 0.84 -13.07 -13.50
C PHE A 220 -0.66 -12.86 -13.65
N VAL A 221 -1.21 -13.15 -14.83
CA VAL A 221 -2.61 -12.85 -15.14
C VAL A 221 -3.55 -13.70 -14.29
N GLU A 222 -3.33 -15.01 -14.26
CA GLU A 222 -4.13 -15.96 -13.48
C GLU A 222 -4.09 -15.63 -11.98
N SER A 223 -2.88 -15.38 -11.45
CA SER A 223 -2.70 -15.06 -10.03
C SER A 223 -3.34 -13.73 -9.66
N SER A 224 -3.21 -12.70 -10.51
CA SER A 224 -3.74 -11.37 -10.22
C SER A 224 -5.27 -11.34 -10.24
N VAL A 225 -5.90 -12.09 -11.16
CA VAL A 225 -7.35 -12.30 -11.19
C VAL A 225 -7.82 -13.08 -9.96
N THR A 226 -7.11 -14.14 -9.59
CA THR A 226 -7.44 -14.92 -8.39
C THR A 226 -7.37 -14.07 -7.13
N ASP A 227 -6.31 -13.25 -7.00
CA ASP A 227 -6.12 -12.36 -5.86
C ASP A 227 -7.23 -11.28 -5.79
N SER A 228 -7.66 -10.72 -6.93
CA SER A 228 -8.71 -9.68 -6.97
C SER A 228 -10.12 -10.22 -6.73
N GLN A 229 -10.38 -11.47 -7.05
CA GLN A 229 -11.67 -12.12 -6.82
C GLN A 229 -11.82 -12.67 -5.40
N ASN A 230 -10.76 -12.64 -4.58
CA ASN A 230 -10.83 -13.07 -3.18
C ASN A 230 -11.41 -11.96 -2.29
N VAL A 231 -12.70 -11.67 -2.48
CA VAL A 231 -13.44 -10.59 -1.80
C VAL A 231 -13.34 -10.71 -0.29
N SER A 232 -13.43 -11.93 0.27
CA SER A 232 -13.32 -12.13 1.73
C SER A 232 -11.96 -11.69 2.28
N HIS A 233 -10.87 -12.00 1.57
CA HIS A 233 -9.53 -11.56 1.97
C HIS A 233 -9.36 -10.05 1.82
N LEU A 234 -9.90 -9.45 0.75
CA LEU A 234 -9.91 -8.00 0.55
C LEU A 234 -10.72 -7.27 1.62
N GLN A 235 -11.92 -7.74 1.94
CA GLN A 235 -12.76 -7.23 3.03
C GLN A 235 -12.04 -7.31 4.38
N THR A 236 -11.34 -8.42 4.64
CA THR A 236 -10.55 -8.57 5.86
C THR A 236 -9.43 -7.53 5.92
N PHE A 237 -8.67 -7.37 4.84
CA PHE A 237 -7.57 -6.42 4.74
C PHE A 237 -8.04 -4.96 4.87
N PHE A 238 -9.07 -4.57 4.13
CA PHE A 238 -9.62 -3.22 4.17
C PHE A 238 -10.39 -2.94 5.47
N GLY A 239 -11.06 -3.93 6.06
CA GLY A 239 -11.74 -3.81 7.35
C GLY A 239 -10.77 -3.57 8.51
N VAL A 240 -9.61 -4.23 8.51
CA VAL A 240 -8.51 -3.91 9.44
C VAL A 240 -7.92 -2.53 9.16
N SER A 241 -7.73 -2.17 7.88
CA SER A 241 -7.21 -0.85 7.51
C SER A 241 -8.14 0.27 7.98
N ALA A 242 -9.45 0.10 7.83
CA ALA A 242 -10.47 1.06 8.27
C ALA A 242 -10.49 1.21 9.79
N TYR A 243 -10.53 0.08 10.52
CA TYR A 243 -10.47 0.08 11.99
C TYR A 243 -9.24 0.85 12.48
N VAL A 244 -8.08 0.55 11.89
CA VAL A 244 -6.81 1.18 12.25
C VAL A 244 -6.84 2.68 11.98
N ALA A 245 -7.29 3.12 10.80
CA ALA A 245 -7.39 4.53 10.46
C ALA A 245 -8.30 5.31 11.43
N GLU A 246 -9.38 4.68 11.90
CA GLU A 246 -10.32 5.26 12.86
C GLU A 246 -9.72 5.49 14.25
N GLN A 247 -8.70 4.71 14.64
CA GLN A 247 -8.00 4.94 15.92
C GLN A 247 -7.13 6.21 15.91
N PHE A 248 -6.94 6.84 14.75
CA PHE A 248 -6.05 7.98 14.56
C PHE A 248 -6.81 9.21 14.06
N ASP A 249 -7.66 9.78 14.93
CA ASP A 249 -8.59 10.90 14.69
C ASP A 249 -8.19 11.82 13.52
N ASP A 250 -7.11 12.59 13.68
CA ASP A 250 -6.67 13.58 12.69
C ASP A 250 -5.58 13.08 11.74
N GLU A 251 -4.73 12.15 12.19
CA GLU A 251 -3.52 11.79 11.46
C GLU A 251 -3.81 10.99 10.18
N PHE A 252 -4.85 10.16 10.21
CA PHE A 252 -5.30 9.35 9.08
C PHE A 252 -6.74 9.65 8.66
N ALA A 253 -7.24 10.85 8.98
CA ALA A 253 -8.59 11.28 8.64
C ALA A 253 -8.94 11.12 7.15
N TRP A 254 -7.96 11.31 6.26
CA TRP A 254 -8.18 11.12 4.82
C TRP A 254 -8.28 9.64 4.42
N ILE A 255 -7.51 8.75 5.05
CA ILE A 255 -7.60 7.30 4.80
C ILE A 255 -8.96 6.80 5.26
N ARG A 256 -9.45 7.28 6.41
CA ARG A 256 -10.79 6.97 6.90
C ARG A 256 -11.89 7.32 5.87
N ARG A 257 -11.74 8.44 5.15
CA ARG A 257 -12.68 8.86 4.10
C ARG A 257 -12.63 8.01 2.83
N CYS A 258 -11.59 7.19 2.67
CA CYS A 258 -11.49 6.25 1.55
C CYS A 258 -12.30 4.97 1.76
N PHE A 259 -12.79 4.71 2.97
CA PHE A 259 -13.55 3.49 3.26
C PHE A 259 -15.06 3.75 3.27
N PRO A 260 -15.86 2.75 2.86
CA PRO A 260 -17.28 2.72 3.12
C PRO A 260 -17.60 2.83 4.61
N ASP A 261 -18.87 3.09 4.93
CA ASP A 261 -19.36 3.06 6.30
C ASP A 261 -19.19 1.68 6.95
N GLU A 262 -19.32 1.62 8.28
CA GLU A 262 -19.14 0.40 9.05
C GLU A 262 -20.19 -0.67 8.72
N THR A 263 -21.37 -0.25 8.28
CA THR A 263 -22.45 -1.13 7.82
C THR A 263 -22.10 -1.86 6.53
N SER A 264 -21.36 -1.22 5.62
CA SER A 264 -20.95 -1.81 4.34
C SER A 264 -19.61 -2.55 4.43
N LEU A 265 -18.71 -2.10 5.30
CA LEU A 265 -17.42 -2.74 5.55
C LEU A 265 -17.22 -2.94 7.05
N GLY A 266 -17.37 -4.17 7.52
CA GLY A 266 -17.15 -4.52 8.92
C GLY A 266 -15.74 -4.11 9.38
N ARG A 267 -15.66 -3.35 10.48
CA ARG A 267 -14.38 -2.97 11.09
C ARG A 267 -13.81 -4.18 11.83
N ILE A 268 -12.58 -4.53 11.51
CA ILE A 268 -11.93 -5.70 12.11
C ILE A 268 -10.79 -5.23 12.98
N GLN A 269 -10.93 -5.42 14.29
CA GLN A 269 -9.84 -5.16 15.22
C GLN A 269 -8.72 -6.20 15.00
N PRO A 270 -7.49 -5.77 14.68
CA PRO A 270 -6.35 -6.69 14.57
C PRO A 270 -6.04 -7.34 15.94
N LYS A 271 -5.54 -8.58 15.90
CA LYS A 271 -5.08 -9.28 17.11
C LYS A 271 -3.80 -8.62 17.64
N ILE A 272 -3.94 -7.77 18.67
CA ILE A 272 -2.85 -6.98 19.25
C ILE A 272 -2.66 -7.34 20.72
N LEU A 273 -1.43 -7.70 21.09
CA LEU A 273 -1.04 -7.96 22.48
C LEU A 273 -0.79 -6.66 23.24
N PRO A 274 -1.13 -6.58 24.54
CA PRO A 274 -0.81 -5.43 25.38
C PRO A 274 0.71 -5.24 25.52
N LEU A 275 1.14 -4.05 25.95
CA LEU A 275 2.54 -3.81 26.31
C LEU A 275 2.94 -4.67 27.49
N SER A 276 4.16 -5.21 27.47
CA SER A 276 4.70 -5.89 28.66
C SER A 276 4.92 -4.87 29.78
N GLY A 277 5.00 -5.35 31.03
CA GLY A 277 5.32 -4.47 32.18
C GLY A 277 6.63 -3.70 31.99
N GLU A 278 7.65 -4.34 31.41
CA GLU A 278 8.92 -3.70 31.06
C GLU A 278 8.76 -2.63 29.97
N GLU A 279 7.98 -2.92 28.92
CA GLU A 279 7.70 -1.95 27.86
C GLU A 279 6.96 -0.71 28.41
N LEU A 280 6.04 -0.90 29.35
CA LEU A 280 5.33 0.19 30.02
C LEU A 280 6.25 1.03 30.91
N LEU A 281 7.12 0.40 31.70
CA LEU A 281 8.09 1.11 32.52
C LEU A 281 9.02 1.97 31.66
N VAL A 282 9.52 1.42 30.55
CA VAL A 282 10.35 2.17 29.60
C VAL A 282 9.53 3.32 28.98
N LEU A 283 8.29 3.08 28.57
CA LEU A 283 7.42 4.11 28.00
C LEU A 283 7.20 5.28 28.97
N GLN A 284 7.05 5.02 30.27
CA GLN A 284 6.84 6.03 31.30
C GLN A 284 8.12 6.72 31.76
N ALA A 285 9.25 6.00 31.80
CA ALA A 285 10.54 6.52 32.25
C ALA A 285 11.19 7.46 31.23
N VAL A 286 10.88 7.28 29.95
CA VAL A 286 11.38 8.10 28.85
C VAL A 286 10.76 9.51 28.91
N LYS A 287 11.54 10.50 29.36
CA LYS A 287 11.17 11.91 29.18
C LYS A 287 11.48 12.36 27.76
N LEU A 288 10.45 12.86 27.06
CA LEU A 288 10.55 13.36 25.68
C LEU A 288 11.67 14.37 25.45
N HIS A 289 11.91 15.27 26.42
CA HIS A 289 12.94 16.30 26.34
C HIS A 289 14.36 15.72 26.26
N ASP A 290 14.64 14.68 27.06
CA ASP A 290 15.97 14.06 27.13
C ASP A 290 16.28 13.25 25.88
N LEU A 291 15.27 12.63 25.27
CA LEU A 291 15.40 11.98 23.97
C LEU A 291 15.58 12.98 22.82
N ASP A 292 14.84 14.09 22.83
CA ASP A 292 14.95 15.11 21.78
C ASP A 292 16.33 15.77 21.78
N LEU A 293 16.94 15.99 22.96
CA LEU A 293 18.32 16.47 23.11
C LEU A 293 19.31 15.43 22.56
N ALA A 294 19.21 14.17 22.97
CA ALA A 294 20.06 13.08 22.47
C ALA A 294 19.95 12.89 20.94
N PHE A 295 18.76 13.14 20.37
CA PHE A 295 18.51 13.08 18.93
C PHE A 295 19.08 14.27 18.15
N LYS A 296 19.15 15.46 18.76
CA LYS A 296 19.71 16.67 18.14
C LYS A 296 21.23 16.69 18.20
N GLU A 297 21.82 16.12 19.24
CA GLU A 297 23.27 16.12 19.47
C GLU A 297 24.03 15.01 18.74
N GLY A 298 23.36 14.20 17.92
CA GLY A 298 24.05 13.38 16.91
C GLY A 298 24.77 12.14 17.44
N GLY A 299 24.29 11.52 18.53
CA GLY A 299 24.66 10.11 18.82
C GLY A 299 25.16 9.77 20.21
N HIS A 300 24.75 10.48 21.26
CA HIS A 300 24.92 9.93 22.61
C HIS A 300 23.71 9.06 22.98
N ARG A 301 24.02 7.87 23.50
CA ARG A 301 23.05 6.94 24.06
C ARG A 301 22.14 7.72 25.02
N PRO A 302 20.81 7.65 24.91
CA PRO A 302 19.96 8.26 25.91
C PRO A 302 20.32 7.65 27.29
N PRO A 303 20.32 8.44 28.38
CA PRO A 303 20.79 8.04 29.71
C PRO A 303 19.87 7.01 30.41
N ILE A 304 19.18 6.15 29.66
CA ILE A 304 18.08 5.30 30.14
C ILE A 304 18.58 3.99 30.75
N LEU A 305 19.85 3.63 30.60
CA LEU A 305 20.36 2.35 31.10
C LEU A 305 20.95 2.47 32.52
N GLU A 306 20.09 2.75 33.49
CA GLU A 306 20.21 2.21 34.86
C GLU A 306 18.89 1.63 35.40
N ILE A 307 17.85 1.49 34.56
CA ILE A 307 16.61 0.81 34.95
C ILE A 307 16.71 -0.65 34.50
N GLY A 308 17.37 -1.49 35.30
CA GLY A 308 17.28 -2.95 35.15
C GLY A 308 18.58 -3.76 35.03
N ALA A 309 19.76 -3.18 35.27
CA ALA A 309 20.98 -3.96 35.48
C ALA A 309 21.11 -4.39 36.96
N THR A 310 20.08 -5.04 37.51
CA THR A 310 20.19 -5.86 38.72
C THR A 310 19.65 -7.23 38.38
N ARG A 311 20.56 -8.14 38.02
CA ARG A 311 20.35 -9.58 38.15
C ARG A 311 20.53 -9.98 39.61
#